data_AF-A0A6N7SPY2-F1
#
_entry.id   AF-A0A6N7SPY2-F1
#
_cell.length_a   1.000
_cell.length_b   1.000
_cell.length_c   1.000
_cell.angle_alpha   90.00
_cell.angle_beta   90.00
_cell.angle_gamma   90.00
#
_symmetry.space_group_name_H-M   'P 1'
#
loop_
_entity.id
_entity.type
_entity.pdbx_description
1 polymer ?
#
loop_
_entity_poly.entity_id
_entity_poly.type
_entity_poly.pdbx_seq_one_letter_code
_entity_poly.pdbx_strand_id
1 'polypeptide(L)'
;MIKECKVILENDDVMVVDFEGKKVQLTSNKLFSDIAYVKYDKGKYTLTDKLEYERSQKKKVGKTVEKKLFEDTVLEENDVTK
;
A
#
# COMPACT_ATOMS: atom_id res chain seq x y z
N MET A 1 4.16 -13.08 0.13
CA MET A 1 2.79 -12.93 -0.43
C MET A 1 2.30 -11.51 -0.21
N ILE A 2 1.46 -10.95 -1.08
CA ILE A 2 0.89 -9.60 -0.89
C ILE A 2 -0.64 -9.72 -0.84
N LYS A 3 -1.27 -9.00 0.10
CA LYS A 3 -2.72 -8.94 0.27
C LYS A 3 -3.20 -7.51 0.42
N GLU A 4 -4.39 -7.26 -0.13
CA GLU A 4 -5.21 -6.09 0.20
C GLU A 4 -5.85 -6.33 1.57
N CYS A 5 -5.64 -5.39 2.49
CA CYS A 5 -6.06 -5.48 3.88
C CYS A 5 -6.87 -4.23 4.24
N LYS A 6 -7.94 -4.43 5.02
CA LYS A 6 -8.71 -3.32 5.57
C LYS A 6 -7.93 -2.69 6.73
N VAL A 7 -7.81 -1.38 6.72
CA VAL A 7 -7.28 -0.61 7.85
C VAL A 7 -8.38 -0.53 8.92
N ILE A 8 -8.03 -0.94 10.14
CA ILE A 8 -8.92 -0.94 11.31
C ILE A 8 -8.76 0.36 12.08
N LEU A 9 -7.51 0.80 12.25
CA LEU A 9 -7.13 1.99 13.01
C LEU A 9 -5.85 2.56 12.38
N GLU A 10 -5.75 3.87 12.30
CA GLU A 10 -4.52 4.54 11.88
C GLU A 10 -4.35 5.84 12.68
N ASN A 11 -3.13 6.12 13.09
CA ASN A 11 -2.69 7.41 13.60
C ASN A 11 -1.38 7.80 12.89
N ASP A 12 -0.76 8.91 13.30
CA ASP A 12 0.43 9.45 12.64
C ASP A 12 1.68 8.55 12.70
N ASP A 13 1.72 7.59 13.64
CA ASP A 13 2.89 6.73 13.88
C ASP A 13 2.67 5.29 13.42
N VAL A 14 1.44 4.78 13.60
CA VAL A 14 1.11 3.37 13.42
C VAL A 14 -0.25 3.19 12.78
N MET A 15 -0.37 2.10 12.01
CA MET A 15 -1.64 1.59 11.50
C MET A 15 -1.84 0.14 11.91
N VAL A 16 -3.09 -0.25 12.11
CA VAL A 16 -3.52 -1.60 12.42
C VAL A 16 -4.41 -2.08 11.29
N VAL A 17 -4.04 -3.21 10.69
CA VAL A 17 -4.72 -3.80 9.54
C VAL A 17 -5.25 -5.19 9.88
N ASP A 18 -6.32 -5.60 9.23
CA ASP A 18 -6.78 -6.99 9.23
C ASP A 18 -6.06 -7.79 8.13
N PHE A 19 -5.12 -8.64 8.53
CA PHE A 19 -4.44 -9.57 7.65
C PHE A 19 -4.92 -11.00 7.94
N GLU A 20 -5.82 -11.52 7.11
CA GLU A 20 -6.34 -12.89 7.23
C GLU A 20 -6.99 -13.20 8.59
N GLY A 21 -7.73 -12.25 9.16
CA GLY A 21 -8.35 -12.38 10.48
C GLY A 21 -7.39 -12.10 11.64
N LYS A 22 -6.14 -11.72 11.36
CA LYS A 22 -5.16 -11.29 12.37
C LYS A 22 -4.97 -9.78 12.30
N LYS A 23 -5.05 -9.15 13.46
CA LYS A 23 -4.69 -7.73 13.61
C LYS A 23 -3.17 -7.61 13.59
N VAL A 24 -2.64 -6.87 12.62
CA VAL A 24 -1.21 -6.62 12.47
C VAL A 24 -0.96 -5.12 12.59
N GLN A 25 0.01 -4.72 13.42
CA GLN A 25 0.43 -3.33 13.52
C GLN A 25 1.63 -3.08 12.61
N LEU A 26 1.58 -1.99 11.85
CA LEU A 26 2.61 -1.51 10.94
C LEU A 26 2.88 -0.03 11.23
N THR A 27 4.03 0.47 10.81
CA THR A 27 4.30 1.92 10.81
C THR A 27 3.36 2.60 9.81
N SER A 28 2.72 3.69 10.22
CA SER A 28 1.89 4.47 9.28
C SER A 28 2.79 5.20 8.29
N ASN A 29 2.30 5.34 7.05
CA ASN A 29 2.89 6.21 6.03
C ASN A 29 2.22 7.59 6.01
N LYS A 30 1.38 7.91 7.00
CA LYS A 30 0.56 9.13 7.14
C LYS A 30 -0.41 9.36 5.98
N LEU A 31 -0.64 8.34 5.17
CA LEU A 31 -1.60 8.35 4.08
C LEU A 31 -2.84 7.63 4.59
N PHE A 32 -3.66 8.37 5.36
CA PHE A 32 -4.91 7.87 5.91
C PHE A 32 -5.76 7.25 4.80
N SER A 33 -5.94 5.93 4.86
CA SER A 33 -6.68 5.17 3.86
C SER A 33 -7.39 3.99 4.50
N ASP A 34 -8.56 3.63 3.97
CA ASP A 34 -9.30 2.45 4.44
C ASP A 34 -8.65 1.13 4.01
N ILE A 35 -7.72 1.19 3.04
CA ILE A 35 -7.11 0.03 2.39
C ILE A 35 -5.58 0.14 2.44
N ALA A 36 -4.93 -0.92 2.88
CA ALA A 36 -3.47 -1.06 2.86
C ALA A 36 -3.08 -2.35 2.12
N TYR A 37 -2.02 -2.27 1.30
CA TYR A 37 -1.42 -3.46 0.70
C TYR A 37 -0.26 -3.93 1.57
N VAL A 38 -0.34 -5.17 2.04
CA VAL A 38 0.63 -5.72 3.00
C VAL A 38 1.33 -6.92 2.39
N LYS A 39 2.66 -6.84 2.38
CA LYS A 39 3.55 -7.93 2.01
C LYS A 39 3.96 -8.71 3.25
N TYR A 40 3.74 -10.01 3.23
CA TYR A 40 4.26 -10.95 4.20
C TYR A 40 5.40 -11.75 3.57
N ASP A 41 6.61 -11.61 4.11
CA ASP A 41 7.80 -12.36 3.70
C ASP A 41 8.60 -12.81 4.93
N LYS A 42 8.85 -14.12 5.05
CA LYS A 42 9.68 -14.74 6.11
C LYS A 42 9.36 -14.24 7.53
N GLY A 43 8.08 -14.13 7.88
CA GLY A 43 7.66 -13.70 9.21
C GLY A 43 7.58 -12.19 9.42
N LYS A 44 7.90 -11.39 8.40
CA LYS A 44 7.82 -9.92 8.45
C LYS A 44 6.66 -9.40 7.63
N TYR A 45 5.95 -8.43 8.19
CA TYR A 45 4.91 -7.67 7.51
C TYR A 45 5.48 -6.32 7.08
N THR A 46 5.19 -5.89 5.87
CA THR A 46 5.67 -4.62 5.32
C THR A 46 4.60 -4.00 4.45
N LEU A 47 4.44 -2.69 4.53
CA LEU A 47 3.58 -1.96 3.61
C LEU A 47 4.17 -1.97 2.21
N THR A 48 3.30 -2.02 1.22
CA THR A 48 3.65 -1.97 -0.19
C THR A 48 2.61 -1.13 -0.93
N ASP A 49 2.93 -0.73 -2.16
CA ASP A 49 1.97 -0.05 -3.01
C ASP A 49 1.02 -1.03 -3.73
N LYS A 50 -0.03 -0.46 -4.32
CA LYS A 50 -0.99 -1.18 -5.17
C LYS A 50 -0.31 -1.82 -6.39
N LEU A 51 0.73 -1.18 -6.93
CA LEU A 51 1.40 -1.62 -8.16
C LEU A 51 2.13 -2.95 -7.94
N GLU A 52 2.82 -3.13 -6.82
CA GLU A 52 3.48 -4.37 -6.43
C GLU A 52 2.44 -5.46 -6.12
N TYR A 53 1.33 -5.10 -5.47
CA TYR A 53 0.21 -6.02 -5.28
C TYR A 53 -0.31 -6.55 -6.62
N GLU A 54 -0.67 -5.67 -7.56
CA GLU A 54 -1.15 -6.06 -8.90
C GLU A 54 -0.11 -6.90 -9.66
N ARG A 55 1.16 -6.51 -9.64
CA ARG A 55 2.27 -7.30 -10.22
C ARG A 55 2.37 -8.68 -9.60
N SER A 56 2.14 -8.81 -8.29
CA SER A 56 2.16 -10.10 -7.60
C SER A 56 0.97 -10.99 -7.96
N GLN A 57 -0.19 -10.41 -8.27
CA GLN A 57 -1.34 -11.16 -8.79
C GLN A 57 -1.13 -11.58 -10.25
N LYS A 58 -0.58 -10.70 -11.09
CA LYS A 58 -0.22 -10.98 -12.48
C LYS A 58 0.90 -12.02 -12.64
N LYS A 59 1.74 -12.24 -11.63
CA LYS A 59 2.69 -13.37 -11.64
C LYS A 59 2.00 -14.73 -11.41
N LYS A 60 0.81 -14.75 -10.80
CA LYS A 60 0.02 -15.97 -10.57
C LYS A 60 -0.87 -16.34 -11.76
N VAL A 61 -1.28 -15.34 -12.55
CA VAL A 61 -2.09 -15.52 -13.76
C VAL A 61 -1.18 -15.23 -14.95
N GLY A 62 -0.79 -16.28 -15.68
CA GLY A 62 0.27 -16.23 -16.69
C GLY A 62 0.34 -14.97 -17.56
N LYS A 63 1.58 -14.54 -17.84
CA LYS A 63 2.01 -13.55 -18.85
C LYS A 63 0.86 -13.01 -19.72
N THR A 64 0.34 -11.81 -19.42
CA THR A 64 -0.04 -10.84 -20.46
C THR A 64 0.13 -9.41 -19.96
N VAL A 65 0.86 -8.68 -20.78
CA VAL A 65 1.15 -7.25 -20.90
C VAL A 65 0.03 -6.32 -20.40
N GLU A 66 0.40 -5.25 -19.68
CA GLU A 66 0.21 -3.86 -20.11
C GLU A 66 0.73 -2.89 -19.04
N LYS A 67 1.77 -2.13 -19.42
CA LYS A 67 2.27 -0.96 -18.72
C LYS A 67 1.27 0.16 -18.97
N LYS A 68 0.57 0.62 -17.93
CA LYS A 68 0.09 2.00 -17.89
C LYS A 68 0.94 2.75 -16.88
N LEU A 69 1.85 3.54 -17.45
CA LEU A 69 2.55 4.65 -16.82
C LEU A 69 1.48 5.72 -16.53
N PHE A 70 1.33 6.11 -15.28
CA PHE A 70 0.64 7.35 -14.88
C PHE A 70 1.67 8.06 -13.99
N GLU A 71 2.52 8.86 -14.62
CA GLU A 71 2.40 10.33 -14.68
C GLU A 71 2.63 10.93 -13.29
N ASP A 72 3.86 11.44 -13.13
CA ASP A 72 4.31 12.33 -12.09
C ASP A 72 3.26 13.40 -11.81
N THR A 73 2.52 13.27 -10.72
CA THR A 73 1.83 14.43 -10.15
C THR A 73 2.86 15.16 -9.29
N VAL A 74 3.61 16.04 -9.94
CA VAL A 74 4.21 17.20 -9.29
C VAL A 74 3.05 17.95 -8.63
N LEU A 75 2.93 17.83 -7.31
CA LEU A 75 2.11 18.75 -6.54
C LEU A 75 2.86 20.07 -6.50
N GLU A 76 2.37 21.04 -7.28
CA GLU A 76 2.69 22.45 -7.13
C GLU A 76 2.44 22.86 -5.67
N GLU A 77 3.51 23.16 -4.94
CA GLU A 77 3.39 24.07 -3.80
C GLU A 77 3.39 25.51 -4.35
N ASN A 78 2.18 26.04 -4.52
CA ASN A 78 1.95 27.48 -4.58
C ASN A 78 2.33 28.07 -3.21
N ASP A 79 3.50 28.70 -3.10
CA ASP A 79 3.82 29.53 -1.95
C ASP A 79 3.36 30.97 -2.23
N VAL A 80 2.32 31.38 -1.52
CA VAL A 80 1.74 32.71 -1.54
C VAL A 80 2.37 33.55 -0.42
N THR A 81 2.88 34.72 -0.81
CA THR A 81 3.16 35.95 -0.05
C THR A 81 4.35 36.05 0.89
N LYS A 82 5.20 37.05 0.60
CA LYS A 82 5.39 38.19 1.51
C LYS A 82 5.44 39.51 0.75
#